data_AF-A0A2G9R8T1-F1
#
_entry.id   AF-A0A2G9R8T1-F1
#
_cell.length_a   1.000
_cell.length_b   1.000
_cell.length_c   1.000
_cell.angle_alpha   90.00
_cell.angle_beta   90.00
_cell.angle_gamma   90.00
#
_symmetry.space_group_name_H-M   'P 1'
#
loop_
_entity.id
_entity.type
_entity.pdbx_description
1 polymer ?
#
loop_
_entity_poly.entity_id
_entity_poly.type
_entity_poly.pdbx_seq_one_letter_code
_entity_poly.pdbx_strand_id
1 'polypeptide(L)'
;MTSATDAAEMIKRLRWKLTEVFEEDVEGLCDELGSQGLITLNEIIEIIQHQHEEDPRGKVEKMMNIILQKDEHCQTFLCQLENMIPRFPALSYLSKYFPENKVKIFRELLVSLKMEHLTDSKLTLSRILEIGAETLSDVHPQTI
;
A
#
# COMPACT_ATOMS: atom_id res chain seq x y z
N MET A 1 9.39 11.98 -7.15
CA MET A 1 7.93 12.20 -7.21
C MET A 1 7.32 11.16 -8.14
N THR A 2 6.86 10.04 -7.60
CA THR A 2 5.87 9.20 -8.30
C THR A 2 4.56 9.97 -8.30
N SER A 3 3.98 10.19 -9.47
CA SER A 3 2.66 10.79 -9.62
C SER A 3 1.57 9.82 -9.14
N ALA A 4 0.36 10.32 -8.84
CA ALA A 4 -0.77 9.45 -8.53
C ALA A 4 -1.06 8.46 -9.68
N THR A 5 -0.82 8.90 -10.92
CA THR A 5 -0.86 8.07 -12.14
C THR A 5 0.08 6.87 -12.08
N ASP A 6 1.29 7.01 -11.53
CA ASP A 6 2.25 5.91 -11.37
C ASP A 6 1.77 4.88 -10.32
N ALA A 7 1.09 5.33 -9.27
CA ALA A 7 0.49 4.47 -8.24
C ALA A 7 -0.68 3.66 -8.80
N ALA A 8 -1.61 4.31 -9.52
CA ALA A 8 -2.73 3.64 -10.17
C ALA A 8 -2.26 2.59 -11.20
N GLU A 9 -1.25 2.90 -12.01
CA GLU A 9 -0.65 1.94 -12.94
C GLU A 9 0.05 0.77 -12.22
N MET A 10 0.67 1.00 -11.07
CA MET A 10 1.25 -0.08 -10.26
C MET A 10 0.16 -1.02 -9.71
N ILE A 11 -0.94 -0.49 -9.20
CA ILE A 11 -2.09 -1.29 -8.73
C ILE A 11 -2.68 -2.11 -9.89
N LYS A 12 -2.90 -1.51 -11.06
CA LYS A 12 -3.40 -2.24 -12.25
C LYS A 12 -2.50 -3.41 -12.63
N ARG A 13 -1.17 -3.23 -12.59
CA ARG A 13 -0.19 -4.31 -12.89
C ARG A 13 -0.18 -5.41 -11.84
N LEU A 14 -0.39 -5.07 -10.57
CA LEU A 14 -0.42 -6.03 -9.46
C LEU A 14 -1.81 -6.65 -9.23
N ARG A 15 -2.87 -6.10 -9.82
CA ARG A 15 -4.28 -6.44 -9.59
C ARG A 15 -4.52 -7.94 -9.49
N TRP A 16 -4.10 -8.72 -10.49
CA TRP A 16 -4.31 -10.17 -10.51
C TRP A 16 -3.75 -10.88 -9.27
N LYS A 17 -2.60 -10.43 -8.75
CA LYS A 17 -1.93 -11.02 -7.59
C LYS A 17 -2.46 -10.46 -6.27
N LEU A 18 -2.84 -9.19 -6.24
CA LEU A 18 -3.57 -8.60 -5.10
C LEU A 18 -4.91 -9.31 -4.91
N THR A 19 -5.66 -9.54 -6.00
CA THR A 19 -6.88 -10.35 -6.00
C THR A 19 -6.64 -11.76 -5.47
N GLU A 20 -5.62 -12.47 -5.97
CA GLU A 20 -5.25 -13.81 -5.48
C GLU A 20 -4.88 -13.85 -3.99
N VAL A 21 -4.29 -12.76 -3.45
CA VAL A 21 -3.90 -12.69 -2.03
C VAL A 21 -5.08 -12.33 -1.12
N PHE A 22 -5.96 -11.43 -1.54
CA PHE A 22 -7.05 -10.96 -0.69
C PHE A 22 -8.34 -11.78 -0.83
N GLU A 23 -8.48 -12.62 -1.87
CA GLU A 23 -9.65 -13.51 -2.01
C GLU A 23 -9.70 -14.61 -0.93
N GLU A 24 -8.60 -14.84 -0.21
CA GLU A 24 -8.52 -15.72 0.96
C GLU A 24 -9.16 -15.11 2.24
N ASP A 25 -9.16 -13.78 2.42
CA ASP A 25 -9.78 -13.09 3.57
C ASP A 25 -10.35 -11.71 3.14
N VAL A 26 -11.52 -11.76 2.50
CA VAL A 26 -12.22 -10.57 1.98
C VAL A 26 -12.77 -9.69 3.08
N GLU A 27 -13.24 -10.28 4.19
CA GLU A 27 -13.68 -9.51 5.36
C GLU A 27 -12.50 -8.75 5.97
N GLY A 28 -11.31 -9.36 5.99
CA GLY A 28 -10.08 -8.69 6.37
C GLY A 28 -9.64 -7.58 5.46
N LEU A 29 -9.83 -7.72 4.16
CA LEU A 29 -9.59 -6.60 3.25
C LEU A 29 -10.58 -5.44 3.53
N CYS A 30 -11.85 -5.74 3.83
CA CYS A 30 -12.81 -4.70 4.28
C CYS A 30 -12.34 -3.98 5.55
N ASP A 31 -11.91 -4.73 6.57
CA ASP A 31 -11.42 -4.16 7.84
C ASP A 31 -10.23 -3.22 7.60
N GLU A 32 -9.22 -3.70 6.89
CA GLU A 32 -7.99 -2.94 6.62
C GLU A 32 -8.29 -1.68 5.79
N LEU A 33 -9.02 -1.82 4.67
CA LEU A 33 -9.36 -0.67 3.80
C LEU A 33 -10.30 0.33 4.49
N GLY A 34 -11.22 -0.14 5.33
CA GLY A 34 -12.10 0.70 6.14
C GLY A 34 -11.34 1.45 7.24
N SER A 35 -10.41 0.79 7.93
CA SER A 35 -9.59 1.40 8.99
C SER A 35 -8.70 2.54 8.45
N GLN A 36 -8.22 2.41 7.22
CA GLN A 36 -7.40 3.41 6.53
C GLN A 36 -8.23 4.47 5.78
N GLY A 37 -9.57 4.39 5.82
CA GLY A 37 -10.47 5.30 5.10
C GLY A 37 -10.43 5.18 3.58
N LEU A 38 -9.79 4.14 3.04
CA LEU A 38 -9.63 3.93 1.60
C LEU A 38 -10.98 3.58 0.93
N ILE A 39 -11.85 2.90 1.67
CA ILE A 39 -13.23 2.58 1.30
C ILE A 39 -14.14 2.94 2.48
N THR A 40 -15.30 3.54 2.18
CA THR A 40 -16.30 3.92 3.17
C THR A 40 -17.22 2.74 3.55
N LEU A 41 -17.88 2.84 4.71
CA LEU A 41 -18.85 1.83 5.14
C LEU A 41 -19.99 1.62 4.12
N ASN A 42 -20.44 2.68 3.44
CA ASN A 42 -21.48 2.57 2.40
C ASN A 42 -20.98 1.77 1.20
N GLU A 43 -19.75 2.02 0.74
CA GLU A 43 -19.14 1.27 -0.37
C GLU A 43 -18.92 -0.21 0.00
N ILE A 44 -18.51 -0.51 1.25
CA ILE A 44 -18.43 -1.89 1.77
C ILE A 44 -19.81 -2.56 1.77
N ILE A 45 -20.84 -1.86 2.27
CA ILE A 45 -22.22 -2.35 2.27
C ILE A 45 -22.70 -2.61 0.82
N GLU A 46 -22.41 -1.72 -0.12
CA GLU A 46 -22.76 -1.91 -1.53
C GLU A 46 -22.06 -3.14 -2.13
N ILE A 47 -20.77 -3.35 -1.86
CA ILE A 47 -20.01 -4.53 -2.31
C ILE A 47 -20.64 -5.82 -1.76
N ILE A 48 -21.00 -5.84 -0.48
CA ILE A 48 -21.54 -7.02 0.21
C ILE A 48 -23.00 -7.30 -0.21
N GLN A 49 -23.84 -6.28 -0.34
CA GLN A 49 -25.28 -6.43 -0.62
C GLN A 49 -25.61 -6.62 -2.11
N HIS A 50 -24.84 -6.05 -3.04
CA HIS A 50 -25.12 -6.14 -4.47
C HIS A 50 -24.59 -7.43 -5.13
N GLN A 51 -24.22 -8.45 -4.36
CA GLN A 51 -23.86 -9.77 -4.87
C GLN A 51 -24.68 -10.85 -4.18
N HIS A 52 -25.59 -11.43 -4.96
CA HIS A 52 -26.26 -12.70 -4.68
C HIS A 52 -25.31 -13.91 -4.78
N GLU A 53 -24.04 -13.69 -5.13
CA GLU A 53 -23.02 -14.70 -5.36
C GLU A 53 -21.90 -14.59 -4.33
N GLU A 54 -21.55 -15.73 -3.73
CA GLU A 54 -20.41 -15.93 -2.84
C GLU A 54 -19.10 -15.96 -3.66
N ASP A 55 -18.79 -14.88 -4.39
CA ASP A 55 -17.53 -14.75 -5.14
C ASP A 55 -16.55 -13.80 -4.43
N PRO A 56 -15.61 -14.32 -3.62
CA PRO A 56 -14.52 -13.55 -3.03
C PRO A 56 -13.74 -12.71 -4.05
N ARG A 57 -13.47 -13.27 -5.24
CA ARG A 57 -12.68 -12.62 -6.29
C ARG A 57 -13.34 -11.34 -6.77
N GLY A 58 -14.61 -11.41 -7.16
CA GLY A 58 -15.40 -10.28 -7.61
C GLY A 58 -15.56 -9.18 -6.54
N LYS A 59 -15.63 -9.55 -5.26
CA LYS A 59 -15.64 -8.59 -4.14
C LYS A 59 -14.33 -7.82 -4.04
N VAL A 60 -13.19 -8.50 -4.06
CA VAL A 60 -11.87 -7.86 -4.07
C VAL A 60 -11.69 -6.99 -5.32
N GLU A 61 -12.10 -7.47 -6.49
CA GLU A 61 -12.00 -6.68 -7.73
C GLU A 61 -12.81 -5.39 -7.70
N LYS A 62 -13.99 -5.38 -7.03
CA LYS A 62 -14.75 -4.14 -6.77
C LYS A 62 -13.99 -3.21 -5.83
N MET A 63 -13.39 -3.71 -4.75
CA MET A 63 -12.58 -2.89 -3.83
C MET A 63 -11.39 -2.25 -4.56
N MET A 64 -10.67 -3.03 -5.38
CA MET A 64 -9.58 -2.52 -6.21
C MET A 64 -10.06 -1.48 -7.22
N ASN A 65 -11.26 -1.63 -7.80
CA ASN A 65 -11.87 -0.63 -8.68
C ASN A 65 -12.18 0.69 -7.93
N ILE A 66 -12.70 0.62 -6.71
CA ILE A 66 -13.00 1.82 -5.88
C ILE A 66 -11.72 2.58 -5.54
N ILE A 67 -10.65 1.87 -5.17
CA ILE A 67 -9.32 2.48 -4.94
C ILE A 67 -8.80 3.13 -6.24
N LEU A 68 -8.91 2.44 -7.38
CA LEU A 68 -8.48 2.94 -8.70
C LEU A 68 -9.32 4.10 -9.25
N GLN A 69 -10.49 4.40 -8.66
CA GLN A 69 -11.30 5.58 -8.99
C GLN A 69 -10.90 6.82 -8.16
N LYS A 70 -10.07 6.64 -7.12
CA LYS A 70 -9.63 7.67 -6.19
C LYS A 70 -8.10 7.75 -6.26
N ASP A 71 -7.59 8.61 -7.15
CA ASP A 71 -6.14 8.72 -7.44
C ASP A 71 -5.31 8.98 -6.16
N GLU A 72 -5.85 9.74 -5.21
CA GLU A 72 -5.27 10.00 -3.88
C GLU A 72 -5.22 8.76 -2.96
N HIS A 73 -6.13 7.81 -3.14
CA HIS A 73 -6.13 6.54 -2.40
C HIS A 73 -5.16 5.53 -3.00
N CYS A 74 -4.80 5.63 -4.29
CA CYS A 74 -3.87 4.70 -4.93
C CYS A 74 -2.48 4.71 -4.26
N GLN A 75 -1.91 5.90 -3.99
CA GLN A 75 -0.63 5.98 -3.30
C GLN A 75 -0.73 5.49 -1.85
N THR A 76 -1.79 5.90 -1.15
CA THR A 76 -2.04 5.53 0.24
C THR A 76 -2.18 4.01 0.40
N PHE A 77 -2.96 3.35 -0.46
CA PHE A 77 -3.11 1.90 -0.49
C PHE A 77 -1.77 1.17 -0.67
N LEU A 78 -0.94 1.60 -1.62
CA LEU A 78 0.38 0.99 -1.85
C LEU A 78 1.30 1.10 -0.62
N CYS A 79 1.26 2.22 0.11
CA CYS A 79 1.99 2.38 1.37
C CYS A 79 1.45 1.47 2.49
N GLN A 80 0.15 1.15 2.50
CA GLN A 80 -0.47 0.30 3.52
C GLN A 80 -0.30 -1.21 3.28
N LEU A 81 0.12 -1.63 2.09
CA LEU A 81 0.38 -3.05 1.79
C LEU A 81 1.41 -3.70 2.73
N GLU A 82 2.39 -2.93 3.25
CA GLU A 82 3.36 -3.45 4.22
C GLU A 82 2.71 -3.71 5.59
N ASN A 83 1.82 -2.82 6.03
CA ASN A 83 1.06 -2.96 7.28
C ASN A 83 0.03 -4.11 7.22
N MET A 84 -0.42 -4.48 6.01
CA MET A 84 -1.31 -5.62 5.77
C MET A 84 -0.58 -6.98 5.81
N ILE A 85 0.77 -7.04 5.76
CA ILE A 85 1.54 -8.30 5.75
C ILE A 85 1.21 -9.27 6.91
N PRO A 86 0.98 -8.83 8.17
CA PRO A 86 0.65 -9.73 9.27
C PRO A 86 -0.64 -10.52 9.05
N ARG A 87 -1.61 -9.93 8.34
CA ARG A 87 -2.89 -10.56 7.96
C ARG A 87 -2.80 -11.29 6.62
N PHE A 88 -2.00 -10.76 5.69
CA PHE A 88 -1.79 -11.30 4.35
C PHE A 88 -0.30 -11.57 4.07
N PRO A 89 0.32 -12.64 4.64
CA PRO A 89 1.75 -12.89 4.54
C PRO A 89 2.28 -13.03 3.10
N ALA A 90 1.41 -13.44 2.17
CA ALA A 90 1.72 -13.55 0.76
C ALA A 90 2.11 -12.21 0.09
N LEU A 91 1.72 -11.07 0.67
CA LEU A 91 2.14 -9.73 0.22
C LEU A 91 3.67 -9.56 0.26
N SER A 92 4.38 -10.23 1.17
CA SER A 92 5.85 -10.20 1.24
C SER A 92 6.53 -10.68 -0.05
N TYR A 93 5.87 -11.56 -0.81
CA TYR A 93 6.36 -12.06 -2.10
C TYR A 93 6.01 -11.17 -3.29
N LEU A 94 5.21 -10.10 -3.13
CA LEU A 94 4.93 -9.15 -4.21
C LEU A 94 6.23 -8.60 -4.81
N SER A 95 7.25 -8.44 -3.96
CA SER A 95 8.64 -8.11 -4.29
C SER A 95 9.31 -8.99 -5.38
N LYS A 96 8.73 -10.13 -5.77
CA LYS A 96 9.22 -10.99 -6.88
C LYS A 96 8.64 -10.63 -8.24
N TYR A 97 7.44 -10.05 -8.26
CA TYR A 97 6.90 -9.27 -9.40
C TYR A 97 7.52 -7.85 -9.45
N PHE A 98 8.65 -7.76 -8.74
CA PHE A 98 9.73 -6.81 -8.51
C PHE A 98 10.78 -6.47 -9.59
N PRO A 99 10.62 -6.68 -10.92
CA PRO A 99 11.76 -6.95 -11.83
C PRO A 99 12.87 -5.89 -11.79
N GLU A 100 13.95 -6.30 -11.15
CA GLU A 100 15.36 -5.88 -11.13
C GLU A 100 15.71 -4.39 -10.94
N ASN A 101 14.94 -3.43 -11.45
CA ASN A 101 15.20 -2.00 -11.21
C ASN A 101 14.70 -1.51 -9.83
N LYS A 102 14.20 -2.40 -8.97
CA LYS A 102 13.30 -2.00 -7.87
C LYS A 102 13.94 -1.81 -6.51
N VAL A 103 15.20 -2.22 -6.29
CA VAL A 103 16.02 -1.60 -5.23
C VAL A 103 16.31 -0.15 -5.58
N LYS A 104 16.54 0.17 -6.87
CA LYS A 104 16.81 1.53 -7.34
C LYS A 104 15.55 2.41 -7.23
N ILE A 105 14.41 1.95 -7.73
CA ILE A 105 13.14 2.70 -7.62
C ILE A 105 12.69 2.85 -6.16
N PHE A 106 12.85 1.83 -5.31
CA PHE A 106 12.52 1.96 -3.88
C PHE A 106 13.47 2.91 -3.15
N ARG A 107 14.78 2.86 -3.44
CA ARG A 107 15.73 3.89 -2.96
C ARG A 107 15.41 5.29 -3.50
N GLU A 108 15.04 5.44 -4.77
CA GLU A 108 14.64 6.74 -5.37
C GLU A 108 13.32 7.27 -4.77
N LEU A 109 12.40 6.38 -4.39
CA LEU A 109 11.22 6.72 -3.58
C LEU A 109 11.61 7.20 -2.19
N LEU A 110 12.45 6.45 -1.46
CA LEU A 110 12.94 6.84 -0.13
C LEU A 110 13.72 8.18 -0.18
N VAL A 111 14.59 8.37 -1.17
CA VAL A 111 15.30 9.64 -1.44
C VAL A 111 14.31 10.78 -1.69
N SER A 112 13.34 10.59 -2.58
CA SER A 112 12.34 11.64 -2.86
C SER A 112 11.31 11.87 -1.74
N LEU A 113 11.29 10.99 -0.72
CA LEU A 113 10.58 11.16 0.55
C LEU A 113 11.49 11.64 1.71
N LYS A 114 12.77 11.97 1.45
CA LYS A 114 13.81 12.35 2.44
C LYS A 114 14.12 11.28 3.50
N MET A 115 13.86 10.01 3.22
CA MET A 115 14.06 8.85 4.09
C MET A 115 15.36 8.08 3.78
N GLU A 116 16.42 8.80 3.37
CA GLU A 116 17.67 8.21 2.85
C GLU A 116 18.43 7.35 3.88
N HIS A 117 18.34 7.71 5.17
CA HIS A 117 18.92 6.96 6.28
C HIS A 117 18.37 5.52 6.41
N LEU A 118 17.20 5.25 5.82
CA LEU A 118 16.59 3.93 5.75
C LEU A 118 17.17 3.04 4.62
N THR A 119 18.08 3.56 3.79
CA THR A 119 18.58 2.81 2.61
C THR A 119 19.81 1.94 2.88
N ASP A 120 20.70 2.35 3.81
CA ASP A 120 21.96 1.67 4.11
C ASP A 120 22.00 0.98 5.49
N SER A 121 21.01 1.21 6.34
CA SER A 121 20.77 0.35 7.51
C SER A 121 19.93 -0.86 7.09
N LYS A 122 20.22 -2.05 7.62
CA LYS A 122 19.27 -3.17 7.57
C LYS A 122 18.05 -2.74 8.36
N LEU A 123 16.99 -2.33 7.66
CA LEU A 123 15.84 -1.75 8.31
C LEU A 123 15.09 -2.79 9.13
N THR A 124 15.29 -2.71 10.43
CA THR A 124 14.45 -3.36 11.42
C THR A 124 13.55 -2.28 12.02
N LEU A 125 12.27 -2.59 12.19
CA LEU A 125 11.25 -1.70 12.78
C LEU A 125 11.73 -1.01 14.08
N SER A 126 12.53 -1.72 14.88
CA SER A 126 13.18 -1.20 16.09
C SER A 126 13.99 0.07 15.89
N ARG A 127 14.62 0.28 14.71
CA ARG A 127 15.47 1.44 14.40
C ARG A 127 14.67 2.67 13.95
N ILE A 128 13.48 2.44 13.39
CA ILE A 128 12.54 3.50 12.98
C ILE A 128 11.88 4.10 14.23
N LEU A 129 11.53 3.24 15.19
CA LEU A 129 10.89 3.62 16.46
C LEU A 129 11.83 4.37 17.42
N GLU A 130 13.14 4.43 17.15
CA GLU A 130 14.13 5.22 17.91
C GLU A 130 14.21 6.69 17.44
N ILE A 131 13.55 7.08 16.35
CA ILE A 131 13.62 8.44 15.79
C ILE A 131 12.60 9.36 16.49
N GLY A 132 13.02 9.94 17.62
CA GLY A 132 12.25 10.91 18.41
C GLY A 132 12.29 12.34 17.84
N ALA A 133 11.46 13.24 18.40
CA ALA A 133 11.37 14.64 17.98
C ALA A 133 12.71 15.39 18.18
N GLU A 134 13.43 15.05 19.24
CA GLU A 134 14.81 15.45 19.53
C GLU A 134 15.80 15.15 18.40
N THR A 135 15.59 14.09 17.59
CA THR A 135 16.49 13.75 16.47
C THR A 135 16.23 14.61 15.22
N LEU A 136 15.08 15.29 15.15
CA LEU A 136 14.68 16.11 14.00
C LEU A 136 15.05 17.59 14.14
N SER A 137 15.44 18.05 15.34
CA SER A 137 15.67 19.48 15.61
C SER A 137 16.94 20.07 14.96
N ASP A 138 17.92 19.26 14.60
CA ASP A 138 19.16 19.74 13.95
C ASP A 138 19.00 20.01 12.44
N VAL A 139 17.97 19.45 11.80
CA VAL A 139 17.83 19.48 10.33
C VAL A 139 17.22 20.80 9.86
N HIS A 140 18.07 21.83 9.74
CA HIS A 140 17.70 23.08 9.08
C HIS A 140 17.51 22.83 7.57
N PRO A 141 16.31 23.08 7.01
CA PRO A 141 16.08 22.87 5.58
C PRO A 141 16.87 23.90 4.77
N GLN A 142 17.81 23.45 3.94
CA GLN A 142 18.44 24.31 2.95
C GLN A 142 17.42 24.71 1.89
N THR A 143 17.18 26.02 1.77
CA THR A 143 16.31 26.63 0.78
C THR A 143 16.98 26.65 -0.58
N ILE A 144 16.21 26.40 -1.64
CA ILE A 144 16.54 26.69 -3.05
C ILE A 144 15.45 27.61 -3.57
#